data_AF-A0A2X1QS47-F1
#
_entry.id   AF-A0A2X1QS47-F1
#
_cell.length_a   1.000
_cell.length_b   1.000
_cell.length_c   1.000
_cell.angle_alpha   90.00
_cell.angle_beta   90.00
_cell.angle_gamma   90.00
#
_symmetry.space_group_name_H-M   'P 1'
#
loop_
_entity.id
_entity.type
_entity.pdbx_description
1 polymer ?
#
loop_
_entity_poly.entity_id
_entity_poly.type
_entity_poly.pdbx_seq_one_letter_code
_entity_poly.pdbx_strand_id
1 'polypeptide(L)'
;MTQEYIITPIATVDTRQCMITSPWFVQNTEYSPMPATYKPLVNGEEAFAAVYHAIMNAQKTVDIICWGFQPSMYFIRDGQSLCIGELLCKDCGNKKSPGAYSGLGNAL
;
A
#
# COMPACT_ATOMS: atom_id res chain seq x y z
N MET A 1 -1.26 -29.45 15.92
CA MET A 1 -0.66 -28.47 14.99
C MET A 1 0.60 -29.12 14.44
N THR A 2 0.65 -29.38 13.14
CA THR A 2 1.87 -29.83 12.45
C THR A 2 2.77 -28.62 12.23
N GLN A 3 4.03 -28.72 12.64
CA GLN A 3 5.01 -27.65 12.41
C GLN A 3 5.56 -27.82 11.00
N GLU A 4 5.26 -26.85 10.12
CA GLU A 4 5.79 -26.80 8.76
C GLU A 4 7.26 -26.38 8.79
N TYR A 5 8.13 -27.20 8.21
CA TYR A 5 9.57 -26.90 8.14
C TYR A 5 9.88 -26.03 6.92
N ILE A 6 10.55 -24.90 7.15
CA ILE A 6 11.08 -24.07 6.06
C ILE A 6 12.42 -24.66 5.64
N ILE A 7 12.48 -25.27 4.45
CA ILE A 7 13.67 -25.95 3.92
C ILE A 7 14.20 -25.16 2.72
N THR A 8 15.51 -24.88 2.70
CA THR A 8 16.18 -24.26 1.55
C THR A 8 17.38 -25.13 1.14
N PRO A 9 17.48 -25.58 -0.12
CA PRO A 9 18.59 -26.41 -0.57
C PRO A 9 19.90 -25.60 -0.62
N ILE A 10 21.03 -26.23 -0.25
CA ILE A 10 22.38 -25.65 -0.33
C ILE A 10 23.22 -26.48 -1.31
N ALA A 11 23.70 -25.85 -2.38
CA ALA A 11 24.66 -26.45 -3.29
C ALA A 11 26.09 -26.18 -2.81
N THR A 12 26.58 -27.02 -1.89
CA THR A 12 27.88 -26.83 -1.22
C THR A 12 29.10 -26.86 -2.15
N VAL A 13 28.95 -27.34 -3.38
CA VAL A 13 29.97 -27.34 -4.44
C VAL A 13 30.19 -25.97 -5.07
N ASP A 14 29.20 -25.08 -4.97
CA ASP A 14 29.22 -23.75 -5.60
C ASP A 14 29.34 -22.66 -4.52
N THR A 15 28.41 -22.63 -3.55
CA THR A 15 28.49 -21.72 -2.41
C THR A 15 28.04 -22.42 -1.12
N ARG A 16 28.68 -22.07 0.01
CA ARG A 16 28.27 -22.53 1.36
C ARG A 16 27.25 -21.60 2.00
N GLN A 17 26.48 -20.91 1.18
CA GLN A 17 25.50 -19.91 1.60
C GLN A 17 24.15 -20.27 0.99
N CYS A 18 23.07 -19.94 1.68
CA CYS A 18 21.73 -19.96 1.11
C CYS A 18 20.97 -18.73 1.58
N MET A 19 20.03 -18.30 0.75
CA MET A 19 19.08 -17.26 1.08
C MET A 19 17.79 -17.94 1.52
N ILE A 20 17.52 -17.89 2.82
CA ILE A 20 16.26 -18.38 3.37
C ILE A 20 15.19 -17.33 3.09
N THR A 21 14.18 -17.72 2.33
CA THR A 21 13.02 -16.89 2.04
C THR A 21 11.85 -17.47 2.82
N SER A 22 11.37 -16.75 3.84
CA SER A 22 10.17 -17.14 4.59
C SER A 22 8.99 -17.35 3.63
N PRO A 23 8.03 -18.25 3.92
CA PRO A 23 6.81 -18.37 3.13
C PRO A 23 6.07 -17.03 3.11
N TRP A 24 6.07 -16.34 1.96
CA TRP A 24 5.37 -15.05 1.79
C TRP A 24 3.91 -15.23 1.41
N PHE A 25 3.56 -16.40 0.87
CA PHE A 25 2.18 -16.75 0.57
C PHE A 25 1.56 -17.46 1.77
N VAL A 26 0.38 -16.98 2.15
CA VAL A 26 -0.47 -17.68 3.11
C VAL A 26 -0.81 -19.04 2.51
N GLN A 27 -0.52 -20.11 3.24
CA GLN A 27 -0.85 -21.47 2.83
C GLN A 27 -2.33 -21.75 3.07
N ASN A 28 -2.93 -22.65 2.29
CA ASN A 28 -4.33 -23.07 2.42
C ASN A 28 -5.36 -21.93 2.30
N THR A 29 -5.13 -21.00 1.36
CA THR A 29 -6.06 -19.91 1.06
C THR A 29 -7.16 -20.34 0.08
N GLU A 30 -8.31 -19.67 0.16
CA GLU A 30 -9.40 -19.82 -0.80
C GLU A 30 -8.97 -19.48 -2.24
N TYR A 31 -8.09 -18.49 -2.38
CA TYR A 31 -7.58 -18.01 -3.66
C TYR A 31 -6.15 -18.47 -3.90
N SER A 32 -5.87 -18.92 -5.12
CA SER A 32 -4.52 -19.32 -5.55
C SER A 32 -3.57 -18.12 -5.63
N PRO A 33 -2.26 -18.31 -5.38
CA PRO A 33 -1.24 -17.30 -5.63
C PRO A 33 -1.28 -16.80 -7.08
N MET A 34 -1.15 -15.48 -7.26
CA MET A 34 -1.06 -14.85 -8.58
C MET A 34 0.34 -14.26 -8.79
N PRO A 35 0.89 -14.32 -10.02
CA PRO A 35 2.13 -13.62 -10.34
C PRO A 35 2.01 -12.12 -10.04
N ALA A 36 2.92 -11.59 -9.23
CA ALA A 36 2.93 -10.19 -8.82
C ALA A 36 4.37 -9.70 -8.63
N THR A 37 4.56 -8.38 -8.72
CA THR A 37 5.80 -7.73 -8.28
C THR A 37 5.61 -7.30 -6.83
N TYR A 38 6.59 -7.61 -5.98
CA TYR A 38 6.58 -7.25 -4.57
C TYR A 38 7.74 -6.31 -4.25
N LYS A 39 7.44 -5.21 -3.55
CA LYS A 39 8.44 -4.29 -3.01
C LYS A 39 8.20 -4.15 -1.50
N PRO A 40 9.08 -4.69 -0.64
CA PRO A 40 8.99 -4.43 0.79
C PRO A 40 9.30 -2.96 1.05
N LEU A 41 8.47 -2.30 1.84
CA LEU A 41 8.67 -0.92 2.29
C LEU A 41 8.73 -0.93 3.81
N VAL A 42 9.78 -0.33 4.36
CA VAL A 42 10.02 -0.30 5.81
C VAL A 42 9.67 1.10 6.32
N ASN A 43 8.93 1.16 7.42
CA ASN A 43 8.41 2.38 8.04
C ASN A 43 7.38 3.14 7.19
N GLY A 44 6.89 4.24 7.75
CA GLY A 44 5.80 5.02 7.15
C GLY A 44 6.22 5.93 6.01
N GLU A 45 7.41 6.52 6.04
CA GLU A 45 7.79 7.57 5.08
C GLU A 45 7.78 7.05 3.63
N GLU A 46 8.52 5.99 3.34
CA GLU A 46 8.55 5.40 2.00
C GLU A 46 7.23 4.73 1.64
N ALA A 47 6.57 4.07 2.60
CA ALA A 47 5.30 3.39 2.39
C ALA A 47 4.19 4.38 2.01
N PHE A 48 4.01 5.45 2.79
CA PHE A 48 2.98 6.45 2.53
C PHE A 48 3.28 7.27 1.28
N ALA A 49 4.54 7.60 1.01
CA ALA A 49 4.91 8.27 -0.24
C ALA A 49 4.57 7.41 -1.47
N ALA A 50 4.88 6.10 -1.44
CA ALA A 50 4.54 5.19 -2.52
C ALA A 50 3.02 5.10 -2.75
N VAL A 51 2.23 5.02 -1.66
CA VAL A 51 0.77 5.01 -1.75
C VAL A 51 0.23 6.33 -2.30
N TYR A 52 0.75 7.48 -1.85
CA TYR A 52 0.36 8.81 -2.35
C TYR A 52 0.55 8.91 -3.86
N HIS A 53 1.73 8.52 -4.35
CA HIS A 53 2.03 8.54 -5.78
C HIS A 53 1.17 7.55 -6.57
N ALA A 54 0.85 6.37 -6.01
CA ALA A 54 -0.03 5.42 -6.67
C ALA A 54 -1.45 5.98 -6.84
N ILE A 55 -1.98 6.65 -5.82
CA ILE A 55 -3.31 7.29 -5.86
C ILE A 55 -3.29 8.46 -6.85
N MET A 56 -2.29 9.33 -6.80
CA MET A 56 -2.17 10.47 -7.70
C MET A 56 -2.10 10.08 -9.20
N ASN A 57 -1.53 8.90 -9.50
CA ASN A 57 -1.39 8.40 -10.86
C ASN A 57 -2.51 7.42 -11.27
N ALA A 58 -3.49 7.17 -10.40
CA ALA A 58 -4.60 6.28 -10.71
C ALA A 58 -5.46 6.88 -11.84
N GLN A 59 -5.89 6.03 -12.79
CA GLN A 59 -6.65 6.49 -13.96
C GLN A 59 -8.12 6.05 -13.95
N LYS A 60 -8.46 5.06 -13.10
CA LYS A 60 -9.77 4.40 -13.13
C LYS A 60 -10.45 4.41 -11.78
N THR A 61 -9.89 3.65 -10.84
CA THR A 61 -10.44 3.44 -9.49
C THR A 61 -9.31 3.28 -8.49
N VAL A 62 -9.60 3.61 -7.23
CA VAL A 62 -8.74 3.40 -6.07
C VAL A 62 -9.59 2.72 -5.00
N ASP A 63 -9.22 1.50 -4.63
CA ASP A 63 -9.92 0.72 -3.60
C ASP A 63 -9.03 0.63 -2.35
N ILE A 64 -9.55 1.10 -1.21
CA ILE A 64 -8.79 1.16 0.06
C ILE A 64 -9.54 0.34 1.11
N ILE A 65 -8.84 -0.63 1.69
CA ILE A 65 -9.32 -1.42 2.82
C ILE A 65 -8.36 -1.19 3.99
N CYS A 66 -8.87 -0.65 5.09
CA CYS A 66 -8.07 -0.40 6.28
C CYS A 66 -8.93 -0.46 7.54
N TRP A 67 -8.30 -0.69 8.70
CA TRP A 67 -8.97 -0.68 10.00
C TRP A 67 -9.31 0.73 10.49
N GLY A 68 -8.55 1.74 10.08
CA GLY A 68 -8.77 3.14 10.44
C GLY A 68 -8.24 4.06 9.35
N PHE A 69 -9.03 5.07 9.02
CA PHE A 69 -8.74 6.03 7.95
C PHE A 69 -8.90 7.45 8.47
N GLN A 70 -7.81 8.22 8.52
CA GLN A 70 -7.84 9.63 8.92
C GLN A 70 -7.64 10.52 7.68
N PRO A 71 -8.70 11.18 7.16
CA PRO A 71 -8.62 11.96 5.93
C PRO A 71 -7.65 13.16 6.01
N SER A 72 -7.45 13.71 7.19
CA SER A 72 -6.54 14.85 7.43
C SER A 72 -5.06 14.46 7.49
N MET A 73 -4.73 13.17 7.36
CA MET A 73 -3.34 12.70 7.41
C MET A 73 -2.57 13.09 6.15
N TYR A 74 -1.32 13.51 6.33
CA TYR A 74 -0.35 13.72 5.25
C TYR A 74 0.50 12.47 5.05
N PHE A 75 0.49 11.95 3.82
CA PHE A 75 1.34 10.83 3.42
C PHE A 75 2.77 11.29 3.08
N ILE A 76 2.91 12.50 2.52
CA ILE A 76 4.19 13.16 2.28
C ILE A 76 4.22 14.45 3.12
N ARG A 77 5.31 14.68 3.85
CA ARG A 77 5.46 15.78 4.82
C ARG A 77 6.44 16.84 4.33
N ASP A 78 6.22 17.34 3.11
CA ASP A 78 7.03 18.37 2.45
C ASP A 78 6.46 19.80 2.60
N GLY A 79 5.26 19.92 3.19
CA GLY A 79 4.53 21.19 3.32
C GLY A 79 3.84 21.66 2.03
N GLN A 80 3.84 20.86 0.97
CA GLN A 80 3.25 21.18 -0.34
C GLN A 80 2.23 20.14 -0.81
N SER A 81 2.47 18.88 -0.45
CA SER A 81 1.62 17.73 -0.78
C SER A 81 0.28 17.81 -0.06
N LEU A 82 -0.79 17.35 -0.72
CA LEU A 82 -2.14 17.36 -0.17
C LEU A 82 -2.27 16.33 0.96
N CYS A 83 -3.21 16.58 1.87
CA CYS A 83 -3.67 15.51 2.76
C CYS A 83 -4.45 14.45 1.95
N ILE A 84 -4.54 13.23 2.48
CA ILE A 84 -5.11 12.10 1.73
C ILE A 84 -6.59 12.32 1.36
N GLY A 85 -7.36 12.97 2.22
CA GLY A 85 -8.77 13.30 1.95
C GLY A 85 -8.91 14.22 0.73
N GLU A 86 -8.12 15.30 0.67
CA GLU A 86 -8.11 16.21 -0.47
C GLU A 86 -7.58 15.56 -1.74
N LEU A 87 -6.56 14.69 -1.63
CA LEU A 87 -6.03 13.94 -2.76
C LEU A 87 -7.12 13.07 -3.41
N LEU A 88 -7.87 12.32 -2.61
CA LEU A 88 -8.96 11.48 -3.10
C LEU A 88 -10.11 12.30 -3.70
N CYS A 89 -10.45 13.44 -3.09
CA CYS A 89 -11.44 14.36 -3.66
C CYS A 89 -10.99 14.94 -5.01
N LYS A 90 -9.71 15.32 -5.14
CA LYS A 90 -9.14 15.84 -6.38
C LYS A 90 -9.15 14.79 -7.50
N ASP A 91 -8.77 13.56 -7.19
CA ASP A 91 -8.76 12.47 -8.17
C ASP A 91 -10.19 12.16 -8.66
N CYS A 92 -11.16 12.11 -7.74
CA CYS A 92 -12.57 11.99 -8.08
C CYS A 92 -13.11 13.20 -8.88
N GLY A 93 -12.67 14.41 -8.55
CA GLY A 93 -13.14 15.69 -9.12
C GLY A 93 -12.55 16.06 -10.49
N ASN A 94 -11.48 15.39 -10.93
CA ASN A 94 -10.94 15.54 -12.30
C ASN A 94 -11.88 14.96 -13.37
N LYS A 95 -12.93 14.23 -12.96
CA LYS A 95 -14.17 14.08 -13.74
C LYS A 95 -14.98 15.37 -13.53
N LYS A 96 -14.94 16.29 -14.50
CA LYS A 96 -15.66 17.57 -14.51
C LYS A 96 -17.02 17.48 -13.79
N SER A 97 -17.08 18.02 -12.57
CA SER A 97 -18.33 18.41 -11.92
C SER A 97 -18.09 19.72 -11.15
N PRO A 98 -18.88 20.77 -11.39
CA PRO A 98 -18.68 22.07 -10.78
C PRO A 98 -19.26 22.10 -9.36
N GLY A 99 -18.44 22.53 -8.40
CA GLY A 99 -18.91 23.14 -7.17
C GLY A 99 -19.03 22.23 -5.93
N ALA A 100 -18.77 22.88 -4.79
CA ALA A 100 -19.11 22.50 -3.43
C ALA A 100 -18.16 21.58 -2.67
N TYR A 101 -17.04 22.14 -2.17
CA TYR A 101 -16.54 21.88 -0.81
C TYR A 101 -15.93 23.15 -0.21
N SER A 102 -16.75 24.17 -0.01
CA SER A 102 -16.45 25.30 0.88
C SER A 102 -17.61 25.42 1.86
N GLY A 103 -17.59 24.62 2.94
CA GLY A 103 -18.67 24.73 3.95
C GLY A 103 -18.96 23.51 4.82
N LEU A 104 -17.96 22.82 5.34
CA LEU A 104 -18.10 21.97 6.54
C LEU A 104 -16.83 22.25 7.36
N GLY A 105 -16.80 23.20 8.29
CA GLY A 105 -17.77 23.39 9.36
C GLY A 105 -17.16 22.76 10.61
N ASN A 106 -16.66 23.60 11.50
CA ASN A 106 -16.40 23.25 12.89
C ASN A 106 -17.59 22.44 13.43
N ALA A 107 -17.36 21.17 13.76
CA ALA A 107 -18.29 20.39 14.55
C ALA A 107 -17.49 19.30 15.28
N LEU A 108 -17.15 19.63 16.54
CA LEU A 108 -16.76 18.76 17.66
C LEU A 108 -15.44 17.99 17.54
#